data_AF-I3Z783-F1
#
_entry.id   AF-I3Z783-F1
#
_cell.length_a   1.000
_cell.length_b   1.000
_cell.length_c   1.000
_cell.angle_alpha   90.00
_cell.angle_beta   90.00
_cell.angle_gamma   90.00
#
_symmetry.space_group_name_H-M   'P 1'
#
loop_
_entity.id
_entity.type
_entity.pdbx_description
1 polymer ?
#
loop_
_entity_poly.entity_id
_entity_poly.type
_entity_poly.pdbx_seq_one_letter_code
_entity_poly.pdbx_strand_id
1 'polypeptide(L)'
;MAENVKFTKQEIENAIDVFKKLSILFEENNELFLEFKSKPIRFLRESGLAIMKYINNQNQDFFLNRFSYGLRNILRFKDFFDRCSWCKIMALTIIYALCGKARLTIDAFWGLLSSIIEAIESILNISNEMARNLLNYLNSINDRLSPFGLARLICEQSGHC
;
A
#
# COMPACT_ATOMS: atom_id res chain seq x y z
N MET A 1 -18.96 1.35 -20.48
CA MET A 1 -17.54 0.95 -20.44
C MET A 1 -16.93 1.57 -19.19
N ALA A 2 -16.24 0.81 -18.35
CA ALA A 2 -15.53 1.39 -17.22
C ALA A 2 -14.45 2.33 -17.77
N GLU A 3 -14.52 3.62 -17.43
CA GLU A 3 -13.48 4.57 -17.84
C GLU A 3 -12.15 4.13 -17.23
N ASN A 4 -11.10 4.07 -18.06
CA ASN A 4 -9.76 3.74 -17.58
C ASN A 4 -9.27 4.85 -16.66
N VAL A 5 -9.31 4.62 -15.35
CA VAL A 5 -8.77 5.55 -14.37
C VAL A 5 -7.25 5.58 -14.48
N LYS A 6 -6.71 6.76 -14.80
CA LYS A 6 -5.27 6.98 -15.01
C LYS A 6 -4.80 8.24 -14.30
N PHE A 7 -3.55 8.27 -13.85
CA PHE A 7 -2.91 9.52 -13.44
C PHE A 7 -2.68 10.43 -14.65
N THR A 8 -2.71 11.74 -14.42
CA THR A 8 -2.29 12.70 -15.44
C THR A 8 -0.77 12.67 -15.57
N LYS A 9 -0.24 13.16 -16.70
CA LYS A 9 1.21 13.28 -16.91
C LYS A 9 1.88 14.09 -15.78
N GLN A 10 1.28 15.20 -15.39
CA GLN A 10 1.76 16.06 -14.31
C GLN A 10 1.79 15.34 -12.94
N GLU A 11 0.81 14.48 -12.66
CA GLU A 11 0.77 13.70 -11.41
C GLU A 11 1.90 12.65 -11.37
N ILE A 12 2.19 12.03 -12.51
CA ILE A 12 3.28 11.05 -12.64
C ILE A 12 4.63 11.76 -12.48
N GLU A 13 4.86 12.87 -13.20
CA GLU A 13 6.09 13.65 -13.11
C GLU A 13 6.34 14.18 -11.69
N ASN A 14 5.31 14.72 -11.04
CA ASN A 14 5.41 15.14 -9.65
C ASN A 14 5.76 13.98 -8.70
N ALA A 15 5.12 12.82 -8.86
CA ALA A 15 5.42 11.66 -8.02
C ALA A 15 6.87 11.19 -8.19
N ILE A 16 7.36 11.10 -9.44
CA ILE A 16 8.75 10.74 -9.75
C ILE A 16 9.72 11.72 -9.06
N ASP A 17 9.52 13.02 -9.25
CA ASP A 17 10.40 14.05 -8.70
C ASP A 17 10.43 14.04 -7.17
N VAL A 18 9.25 13.99 -6.53
CA VAL A 18 9.13 14.02 -5.07
C VAL A 18 9.73 12.75 -4.47
N PHE A 19 9.39 11.56 -4.97
CA PHE A 19 9.95 10.32 -4.42
C PHE A 19 11.46 10.22 -4.64
N LYS A 20 11.98 10.68 -5.78
CA LYS A 20 13.43 10.71 -6.03
C LYS A 20 14.13 11.65 -5.04
N LYS A 21 13.60 12.86 -4.83
CA LYS A 21 14.17 13.82 -3.86
C LYS A 21 14.15 13.26 -2.44
N LEU A 22 13.04 12.68 -2.01
CA LEU A 22 12.93 12.06 -0.69
C LEU A 22 13.90 10.89 -0.52
N SER A 23 14.05 10.04 -1.54
CA SER A 23 15.01 8.95 -1.52
C SER A 23 16.43 9.44 -1.26
N ILE A 24 16.87 10.48 -2.00
CA ILE A 24 18.19 11.08 -1.84
C ILE A 24 18.35 11.66 -0.43
N LEU A 25 17.37 12.43 0.03
CA LEU A 25 17.39 13.03 1.38
C LEU A 25 17.48 11.98 2.49
N PHE A 26 16.76 10.86 2.36
CA PHE A 26 16.80 9.79 3.35
C PHE A 26 18.08 8.95 3.28
N GLU A 27 18.68 8.80 2.10
CA GLU A 27 20.00 8.17 1.94
C GLU A 27 21.12 9.05 2.54
N GLU A 28 21.03 10.37 2.37
CA GLU A 28 22.04 11.34 2.84
C GLU A 28 21.89 11.69 4.32
N ASN A 29 20.66 11.65 4.85
CA ASN A 29 20.36 12.07 6.22
C ASN A 29 19.39 11.10 6.91
N ASN A 30 19.94 10.24 7.77
CA ASN A 30 19.16 9.27 8.52
C ASN A 30 18.20 9.92 9.53
N GLU A 31 18.49 11.12 10.05
CA GLU A 31 17.58 11.82 10.97
C GLU A 31 16.26 12.19 10.27
N LEU A 32 16.34 12.63 9.00
CA LEU A 32 15.15 12.88 8.19
C LEU A 32 14.36 11.59 7.91
N PHE A 33 15.04 10.47 7.69
CA PHE A 33 14.38 9.17 7.57
C PHE A 33 13.66 8.78 8.86
N LEU A 34 14.28 8.99 10.03
CA LEU A 34 13.67 8.71 11.32
C LEU A 34 12.48 9.64 11.61
N GLU A 35 12.55 10.91 11.20
CA GLU A 35 11.40 11.82 11.25
C GLU A 35 10.25 11.29 10.39
N PHE A 36 10.55 10.91 9.14
CA PHE A 36 9.60 10.29 8.23
C PHE A 36 8.97 9.03 8.85
N LYS A 37 9.77 8.12 9.43
CA LYS A 37 9.30 6.92 10.13
C LYS A 37 8.31 7.24 11.23
N SER A 38 8.55 8.31 11.99
CA SER A 38 7.70 8.71 13.11
C SER A 38 6.33 9.23 12.65
N LYS A 39 6.28 9.95 11.51
CA LYS A 39 5.09 10.66 11.02
C LYS A 39 4.96 10.56 9.50
N PRO A 40 4.83 9.35 8.92
CA PRO A 40 4.97 9.15 7.47
C PRO A 40 3.86 9.85 6.68
N ILE A 41 2.64 9.86 7.19
CA ILE A 41 1.50 10.55 6.55
C ILE A 41 1.71 12.06 6.53
N ARG A 42 2.17 12.65 7.64
CA ARG A 42 2.43 14.09 7.72
C ARG A 42 3.51 14.46 6.71
N PHE A 43 4.60 13.70 6.71
CA PHE A 43 5.75 13.91 5.83
C PHE A 43 5.36 13.84 4.34
N LEU A 44 4.58 12.83 3.93
CA LEU A 44 4.10 12.70 2.54
C LEU A 44 3.14 13.83 2.13
N ARG A 45 2.38 14.40 3.07
CA ARG A 45 1.53 15.57 2.80
C ARG A 45 2.35 16.84 2.60
N GLU A 46 3.35 17.02 3.45
CA GLU A 46 4.24 18.18 3.45
C GLU A 46 5.24 18.14 2.28
N SER A 47 5.52 16.96 1.72
CA SER A 47 6.47 16.79 0.60
C SER A 47 5.99 17.32 -0.76
N GLY A 48 4.74 17.81 -0.86
CA GLY A 48 4.16 18.28 -2.13
C GLY A 48 3.79 17.17 -3.11
N LEU A 49 3.59 15.94 -2.61
CA LEU A 49 3.16 14.79 -3.42
C LEU A 49 1.69 14.94 -3.84
N ALA A 50 1.43 15.35 -5.08
CA ALA A 50 0.10 15.71 -5.59
C ALA A 50 -0.91 14.58 -5.49
N ILE A 51 -0.47 13.32 -5.66
CA ILE A 51 -1.35 12.14 -5.57
C ILE A 51 -1.90 11.90 -4.16
N MET A 52 -1.32 12.52 -3.12
CA MET A 52 -1.85 12.44 -1.75
C MET A 52 -3.27 13.00 -1.62
N LYS A 53 -3.69 13.90 -2.52
CA LYS A 53 -5.08 14.42 -2.54
C LYS A 53 -6.12 13.30 -2.70
N TYR A 54 -5.75 12.20 -3.36
CA TYR A 54 -6.63 11.04 -3.56
C TYR A 54 -6.73 10.13 -2.35
N ILE A 55 -5.75 10.21 -1.45
CA ILE A 55 -5.69 9.41 -0.21
C ILE A 55 -6.30 10.20 0.96
N ASN A 56 -6.18 11.53 0.94
CA ASN A 56 -6.65 12.44 2.00
C ASN A 56 -8.13 12.80 1.90
N ASN A 57 -8.95 12.03 1.19
CA ASN A 57 -10.35 12.41 0.98
C ASN A 57 -11.13 12.28 2.30
N GLN A 58 -11.68 13.39 2.79
CA GLN A 58 -12.31 13.51 4.13
C GLN A 58 -13.51 12.57 4.34
N ASN A 59 -14.11 12.07 3.26
CA ASN A 59 -15.25 11.15 3.35
C ASN A 59 -14.84 9.68 3.61
N GLN A 60 -13.53 9.39 3.79
CA GLN A 60 -13.03 8.03 3.96
C GLN A 60 -11.90 7.94 4.99
N ASP A 61 -12.16 8.35 6.24
CA ASP A 61 -11.20 8.21 7.36
C ASP A 61 -10.64 6.79 7.48
N PHE A 62 -11.46 5.78 7.18
CA PHE A 62 -11.04 4.38 7.15
C PHE A 62 -9.94 4.09 6.11
N PHE A 63 -10.03 4.70 4.93
CA PHE A 63 -9.07 4.52 3.84
C PHE A 63 -7.69 5.07 4.21
N LEU A 64 -7.66 6.28 4.77
CA LEU A 64 -6.45 6.91 5.27
C LEU A 64 -5.85 6.10 6.42
N ASN A 65 -6.68 5.57 7.32
CA ASN A 65 -6.23 4.74 8.44
C ASN A 65 -5.55 3.45 7.95
N ARG A 66 -6.12 2.76 6.95
CA ARG A 66 -5.49 1.55 6.37
C ARG A 66 -4.17 1.86 5.67
N PHE A 67 -4.12 2.95 4.91
CA PHE A 67 -2.88 3.42 4.30
C PHE A 67 -1.82 3.73 5.37
N SER A 68 -2.20 4.44 6.44
CA SER A 68 -1.32 4.80 7.55
C SER A 68 -0.78 3.58 8.29
N TYR A 69 -1.65 2.63 8.63
CA TYR A 69 -1.26 1.34 9.21
C TYR A 69 -0.24 0.63 8.33
N GLY A 70 -0.46 0.69 7.02
CA GLY A 70 0.44 0.12 6.04
C GLY A 70 1.85 0.65 6.02
N LEU A 71 1.99 1.96 5.97
CA LEU A 71 3.28 2.62 6.06
C LEU A 71 3.99 2.25 7.36
N ARG A 72 3.27 2.27 8.49
CA ARG A 72 3.82 1.90 9.80
C ARG A 72 4.33 0.46 9.82
N ASN A 73 3.62 -0.48 9.19
CA ASN A 73 4.05 -1.87 9.12
C ASN A 73 5.33 -2.04 8.29
N ILE A 74 5.44 -1.37 7.15
CA ILE A 74 6.67 -1.39 6.34
C ILE A 74 7.86 -0.84 7.15
N LEU A 75 7.62 0.23 7.93
CA LEU A 75 8.65 0.97 8.65
C LEU A 75 8.96 0.44 10.07
N ARG A 76 8.17 -0.51 10.59
CA ARG A 76 8.13 -0.90 12.01
C ARG A 76 9.51 -1.22 12.59
N PHE A 77 10.33 -1.93 11.82
CA PHE A 77 11.64 -2.43 12.25
C PHE A 77 12.80 -1.79 11.48
N LYS A 78 12.60 -0.59 10.92
CA LYS A 78 13.60 0.09 10.09
C LYS A 78 14.22 1.24 10.85
N ASP A 79 15.51 1.16 11.13
CA ASP A 79 16.25 2.23 11.81
C ASP A 79 17.14 3.02 10.84
N PHE A 80 17.24 2.53 9.60
CA PHE A 80 17.95 3.15 8.50
C PHE A 80 17.11 3.08 7.24
N PHE A 81 17.35 4.01 6.32
CA PHE A 81 16.76 3.96 4.99
C PHE A 81 17.18 2.67 4.27
N ASP A 82 16.20 1.96 3.73
CA ASP A 82 16.45 0.82 2.86
C ASP A 82 15.56 0.87 1.60
N ARG A 83 16.19 0.55 0.47
CA ARG A 83 15.56 0.66 -0.86
C ARG A 83 14.34 -0.24 -1.02
N CYS A 84 14.33 -1.41 -0.38
CA CYS A 84 13.18 -2.33 -0.43
C CYS A 84 11.96 -1.73 0.27
N SER A 85 12.11 -1.21 1.50
CA SER A 85 11.01 -0.54 2.21
C SER A 85 10.57 0.72 1.51
N TRP A 86 11.51 1.51 0.97
CA TRP A 86 11.18 2.70 0.23
C TRP A 86 10.36 2.39 -1.02
N CYS A 87 10.78 1.39 -1.80
CA CYS A 87 10.00 0.91 -2.94
C CYS A 87 8.57 0.52 -2.51
N LYS A 88 8.43 -0.26 -1.41
CA LYS A 88 7.10 -0.68 -0.92
C LYS A 88 6.24 0.52 -0.55
N ILE A 89 6.82 1.56 0.04
CA ILE A 89 6.12 2.81 0.38
C ILE A 89 5.65 3.53 -0.88
N MET A 90 6.51 3.67 -1.90
CA MET A 90 6.13 4.29 -3.18
C MET A 90 5.00 3.51 -3.84
N ALA A 91 5.15 2.19 -3.98
CA ALA A 91 4.16 1.33 -4.61
C ALA A 91 2.83 1.37 -3.87
N LEU A 92 2.85 1.26 -2.53
CA LEU A 92 1.65 1.37 -1.71
C LEU A 92 0.94 2.72 -1.88
N THR A 93 1.71 3.81 -1.91
CA THR A 93 1.16 5.17 -2.10
C THR A 93 0.49 5.31 -3.47
N ILE A 94 1.11 4.78 -4.53
CA ILE A 94 0.56 4.78 -5.90
C ILE A 94 -0.73 3.95 -5.96
N ILE A 95 -0.75 2.76 -5.37
CA ILE A 95 -1.92 1.87 -5.33
C ILE A 95 -3.09 2.58 -4.64
N TYR A 96 -2.88 3.11 -3.42
CA TYR A 96 -3.94 3.81 -2.69
C TYR A 96 -4.38 5.08 -3.41
N ALA A 97 -3.48 5.84 -4.02
CA ALA A 97 -3.88 7.01 -4.80
C ALA A 97 -4.71 6.65 -6.04
N LEU A 98 -4.39 5.55 -6.74
CA LEU A 98 -5.18 5.07 -7.88
C LEU A 98 -6.58 4.66 -7.42
N CYS A 99 -6.67 3.89 -6.34
CA CYS A 99 -7.95 3.46 -5.80
C CYS A 99 -8.81 4.65 -5.35
N GLY A 100 -8.22 5.62 -4.66
CA GLY A 100 -8.91 6.85 -4.25
C GLY A 100 -9.36 7.68 -5.45
N LYS A 101 -8.52 7.79 -6.48
CA LYS A 101 -8.86 8.47 -7.74
C LYS A 101 -10.00 7.78 -8.48
N ALA A 102 -9.99 6.46 -8.49
CA ALA A 102 -11.04 5.64 -9.09
C ALA A 102 -12.34 5.63 -8.27
N ARG A 103 -12.36 6.25 -7.08
CA ARG A 103 -13.42 6.12 -6.09
C ARG A 103 -13.77 4.66 -5.79
N LEU A 104 -12.79 3.77 -5.97
CA LEU A 104 -12.98 2.37 -5.65
C LEU A 104 -13.04 2.28 -4.13
N THR A 105 -14.17 1.79 -3.62
CA THR A 105 -14.24 1.24 -2.27
C THR A 105 -13.33 0.01 -2.26
N ILE A 106 -12.05 0.22 -1.97
CA ILE A 106 -11.06 -0.84 -1.64
C ILE A 106 -11.72 -1.87 -0.71
N ASP A 107 -12.55 -1.38 0.21
CA ASP A 107 -13.31 -2.19 1.17
C ASP A 107 -14.33 -3.13 0.52
N ALA A 108 -14.96 -2.76 -0.60
CA ALA A 108 -15.90 -3.66 -1.26
C ALA A 108 -15.17 -4.82 -1.96
N PHE A 109 -14.01 -4.55 -2.56
CA PHE A 109 -13.26 -5.62 -3.26
C PHE A 109 -12.52 -6.54 -2.28
N TRP A 110 -11.78 -5.97 -1.33
CA TRP A 110 -11.03 -6.76 -0.34
C TRP A 110 -11.88 -7.25 0.82
N GLY A 111 -12.92 -6.51 1.20
CA GLY A 111 -13.91 -6.97 2.15
C GLY A 111 -14.69 -8.14 1.57
N LEU A 112 -15.06 -8.12 0.28
CA LEU A 112 -15.70 -9.28 -0.35
C LEU A 112 -14.74 -10.48 -0.44
N LEU A 113 -13.46 -10.26 -0.72
CA LEU A 113 -12.46 -11.33 -0.66
C LEU A 113 -12.29 -11.91 0.76
N SER A 114 -12.27 -11.05 1.78
CA SER A 114 -12.15 -11.45 3.19
C SER A 114 -13.41 -12.16 3.67
N SER A 115 -14.59 -11.67 3.31
CA SER A 115 -15.88 -12.31 3.60
C SER A 115 -16.04 -13.64 2.87
N ILE A 116 -15.50 -13.79 1.66
CA ILE A 116 -15.42 -15.08 0.97
C ILE A 116 -14.54 -16.05 1.77
N ILE A 117 -13.39 -15.60 2.28
CA ILE A 117 -12.49 -16.43 3.09
C ILE A 117 -13.17 -16.82 4.41
N GLU A 118 -13.77 -15.87 5.14
CA GLU A 118 -14.50 -16.13 6.39
C GLU A 118 -15.69 -17.07 6.17
N ALA A 119 -16.43 -16.90 5.07
CA ALA A 119 -17.52 -17.80 4.70
C ALA A 119 -16.99 -19.22 4.40
N ILE A 120 -15.86 -19.33 3.71
CA ILE A 120 -15.20 -20.61 3.42
C ILE A 120 -14.67 -21.26 4.70
N GLU A 121 -14.08 -20.50 5.63
CA GLU A 121 -13.64 -20.99 6.95
C GLU A 121 -14.83 -21.54 7.76
N SER A 122 -15.96 -20.82 7.76
CA SER A 122 -17.19 -21.21 8.45
C SER A 122 -17.82 -22.47 7.84
N ILE A 123 -17.84 -22.58 6.50
CA ILE A 123 -18.37 -23.76 5.78
C ILE A 123 -17.48 -24.99 5.99
N LEU A 124 -16.16 -24.82 6.03
CA LEU A 124 -15.21 -25.93 6.02
C LEU A 124 -14.87 -26.53 7.40
N ASN A 125 -15.43 -25.97 8.49
CA ASN A 125 -15.34 -26.43 9.89
C ASN A 125 -14.08 -27.29 10.20
N ILE A 126 -12.97 -26.59 10.44
CA ILE A 126 -11.56 -26.98 10.32
C ILE A 126 -11.22 -28.34 10.98
N SER A 127 -11.45 -29.43 10.26
CA SER A 127 -10.94 -30.78 10.60
C SER A 127 -10.30 -31.50 9.40
N ASN A 128 -10.47 -30.97 8.19
CA ASN A 128 -10.04 -31.64 6.97
C ASN A 128 -8.76 -31.01 6.39
N GLU A 129 -7.74 -31.82 6.09
CA GLU A 129 -6.43 -31.36 5.61
C GLU A 129 -6.53 -30.63 4.26
N MET A 130 -7.48 -31.04 3.42
CA MET A 130 -7.81 -30.37 2.16
C MET A 130 -8.38 -28.96 2.37
N ALA A 131 -9.19 -28.75 3.43
CA ALA A 131 -9.72 -27.44 3.77
C ALA A 131 -8.62 -26.49 4.24
N ARG A 132 -7.65 -26.98 5.02
CA ARG A 132 -6.47 -26.20 5.42
C ARG A 132 -5.63 -25.78 4.22
N ASN A 133 -5.42 -26.68 3.25
CA ASN A 133 -4.67 -26.34 2.04
C ASN A 133 -5.39 -25.30 1.17
N LEU A 134 -6.72 -25.43 1.03
CA LEU A 134 -7.54 -24.46 0.30
C LEU A 134 -7.52 -23.08 0.98
N LEU A 135 -7.66 -23.05 2.31
CA LEU A 135 -7.57 -21.83 3.10
C LEU A 135 -6.19 -21.19 3.02
N ASN A 136 -5.12 -21.97 3.11
CA ASN A 136 -3.76 -21.47 2.94
C ASN A 136 -3.55 -20.87 1.56
N TYR A 137 -4.09 -21.50 0.52
CA TYR A 137 -4.03 -20.97 -0.84
C TYR A 137 -4.82 -19.67 -0.99
N LEU A 138 -6.06 -19.62 -0.50
CA LEU A 138 -6.92 -18.43 -0.53
C LEU A 138 -6.33 -17.27 0.30
N ASN A 139 -5.78 -17.57 1.47
CA ASN A 139 -5.04 -16.59 2.27
C ASN A 139 -3.78 -16.12 1.56
N SER A 140 -3.03 -17.00 0.89
CA SER A 140 -1.88 -16.59 0.08
C SER A 140 -2.27 -15.67 -1.08
N ILE A 141 -3.44 -15.93 -1.70
CA ILE A 141 -4.00 -15.10 -2.76
C ILE A 141 -4.42 -13.75 -2.19
N ASN A 142 -5.13 -13.74 -1.07
CA ASN A 142 -5.55 -12.50 -0.41
C ASN A 142 -4.36 -11.66 0.01
N ASP A 143 -3.34 -12.27 0.60
CA ASP A 143 -2.10 -11.60 0.98
C ASP A 143 -1.41 -10.99 -0.22
N ARG A 144 -1.27 -11.75 -1.33
CA ARG A 144 -0.64 -11.28 -2.59
C ARG A 144 -1.44 -10.21 -3.30
N LEU A 145 -2.76 -10.34 -3.30
CA LEU A 145 -3.66 -9.44 -4.00
C LEU A 145 -3.91 -8.18 -3.18
N SER A 146 -3.78 -8.22 -1.84
CA SER A 146 -3.89 -7.04 -0.98
C SER A 146 -2.97 -5.91 -1.47
N PRO A 147 -3.29 -4.63 -1.19
CA PRO A 147 -2.41 -3.51 -1.54
C PRO A 147 -0.98 -3.68 -1.04
N PHE A 148 -0.78 -4.39 0.08
CA PHE A 148 0.53 -4.72 0.63
C PHE A 148 1.26 -5.80 -0.16
N GLY A 149 0.56 -6.88 -0.51
CA GLY A 149 1.11 -7.94 -1.35
C GLY A 149 1.49 -7.43 -2.73
N LEU A 150 0.64 -6.60 -3.34
CA LEU A 150 0.92 -5.97 -4.63
C LEU A 150 2.14 -5.05 -4.54
N ALA A 151 2.23 -4.21 -3.51
CA ALA A 151 3.41 -3.36 -3.30
C ALA A 151 4.69 -4.19 -3.14
N ARG A 152 4.63 -5.30 -2.39
CA ARG A 152 5.74 -6.24 -2.24
C ARG A 152 6.14 -6.88 -3.57
N LEU A 153 5.19 -7.43 -4.31
CA LEU A 153 5.43 -8.09 -5.60
C LEU A 153 6.03 -7.14 -6.62
N ILE A 154 5.53 -5.90 -6.71
CA ILE A 154 6.10 -4.87 -7.58
C ILE A 154 7.58 -4.64 -7.26
N CYS A 155 7.92 -4.56 -5.97
CA CYS A 155 9.28 -4.30 -5.53
C CYS A 155 10.24 -5.49 -5.72
N GLU A 156 9.74 -6.72 -5.55
CA GLU A 156 10.49 -7.95 -5.86
C GLU A 156 10.76 -8.05 -7.38
N GLN A 157 9.74 -7.82 -8.22
CA GLN A 157 9.89 -7.89 -9.68
C GLN A 157 10.77 -6.78 -10.27
N SER A 158 10.93 -5.66 -9.55
CA SER A 158 11.83 -4.56 -9.95
C SER A 158 13.24 -4.68 -9.38
N GLY A 159 13.55 -5.73 -8.60
CA GLY A 159 14.87 -5.97 -8.03
C GLY A 159 15.26 -5.00 -6.91
N HIS A 160 14.28 -4.33 -6.30
CA HIS A 160 14.48 -3.49 -5.12
C HIS A 160 14.33 -4.28 -3.82
N CYS A 161 13.66 -5.42 -3.91
CA CYS A 161 13.58 -6.53 -2.97
C CYS A 161 13.87 -7.81 -3.78
#